data_AF-A0A1B6JZR5-F1
#
_entry.id   AF-A0A1B6JZR5-F1
#
_cell.length_a   1.000
_cell.length_b   1.000
_cell.length_c   1.000
_cell.angle_alpha   90.00
_cell.angle_beta   90.00
_cell.angle_gamma   90.00
#
_symmetry.space_group_name_H-M   'P 1'
#
loop_
_entity.id
_entity.type
_entity.pdbx_description
1 polymer ?
#
loop_
_entity_poly.entity_id
_entity_poly.type
_entity_poly.pdbx_seq_one_letter_code
_entity_poly.pdbx_strand_id
1 'polypeptide(L)'
;MKCENLRRLYIGALEPMVLYGCEMWGQRMRGRGERSKLMSLQRKMLLGVIKGYSTISHEAVRVIAGVIPLDLMVEERIKRRRDKEEGLDSGESRGIRREETLDEWQRLWERSTKGRETFAFVPDVRIRKKVHWKTDHYTTQFVSGHGNFKAKLKSFNLVED
;
A
#
# COMPACT_ATOMS: atom_id res chain seq x y z
N MET A 1 7.73 9.88 17.15
CA MET A 1 6.30 9.52 17.02
C MET A 1 6.15 8.00 16.97
N LYS A 2 5.25 7.39 17.76
CA LYS A 2 5.01 5.93 17.70
C LYS A 2 4.42 5.56 16.32
N CYS A 3 4.78 4.39 15.78
CA CYS A 3 4.28 3.91 14.48
C CYS A 3 2.76 3.81 14.39
N GLU A 4 2.12 3.50 15.51
CA GLU A 4 0.68 3.47 15.63
C GLU A 4 0.05 4.85 15.40
N ASN A 5 0.68 5.91 15.89
CA ASN A 5 0.22 7.29 15.67
C ASN A 5 0.40 7.70 14.20
N LEU A 6 1.51 7.29 13.57
CA LEU A 6 1.70 7.48 12.11
C LEU A 6 0.61 6.79 11.31
N ARG A 7 0.25 5.55 11.69
CA ARG A 7 -0.83 4.81 11.04
C ARG A 7 -2.18 5.50 11.23
N ARG A 8 -2.47 5.99 12.45
CA ARG A 8 -3.68 6.77 12.73
C ARG A 8 -3.73 8.06 11.91
N LEU A 9 -2.63 8.78 11.77
CA LEU A 9 -2.56 9.98 10.94
C LEU A 9 -2.75 9.67 9.46
N TYR A 10 -2.15 8.58 8.97
CA TYR A 10 -2.33 8.14 7.59
C TYR A 10 -3.81 7.83 7.30
N ILE A 11 -4.44 6.97 8.11
CA ILE A 11 -5.83 6.52 7.90
C ILE A 11 -6.82 7.64 8.20
N GLY A 12 -6.58 8.43 9.24
CA GLY A 12 -7.52 9.43 9.75
C GLY A 12 -7.44 10.79 9.08
N ALA A 13 -6.30 11.16 8.49
CA ALA A 13 -6.11 12.48 7.89
C ALA A 13 -5.72 12.40 6.42
N LEU A 14 -4.64 11.68 6.08
CA LEU A 14 -4.11 11.69 4.72
C LEU A 14 -5.05 11.00 3.73
N GLU A 15 -5.49 9.78 4.04
CA GLU A 15 -6.36 9.01 3.16
C GLU A 15 -7.69 9.73 2.88
N PRO A 16 -8.44 10.22 3.89
CA PRO A 16 -9.65 11.01 3.66
C PRO A 16 -9.40 12.29 2.84
N MET A 17 -8.30 13.01 3.11
CA MET A 17 -7.96 14.22 2.37
C MET A 17 -7.72 13.94 0.88
N VAL A 18 -6.95 12.89 0.57
CA VAL A 18 -6.68 12.48 -0.82
C VAL A 18 -7.96 12.00 -1.50
N LEU A 19 -8.75 11.17 -0.82
CA LEU A 19 -10.00 10.62 -1.37
C LEU A 19 -11.07 11.70 -1.56
N TYR A 20 -11.10 12.73 -0.72
CA TYR A 20 -11.97 13.88 -0.93
C TYR A 20 -11.55 14.68 -2.17
N GLY A 21 -10.26 15.03 -2.28
CA GLY A 21 -9.74 15.76 -3.45
C GLY A 21 -9.83 14.98 -4.76
N CYS A 22 -9.82 13.64 -4.71
CA CYS A 22 -9.89 12.81 -5.91
C CYS A 22 -11.23 12.93 -6.65
N GLU A 23 -12.30 13.40 -6.02
CA GLU A 23 -13.56 13.65 -6.71
C GLU A 23 -13.43 14.82 -7.70
N MET A 24 -12.59 15.81 -7.38
CA MET A 24 -12.35 16.99 -8.22
C MET A 24 -11.29 16.75 -9.28
N TRP A 25 -10.21 16.03 -8.95
CA TRP A 25 -9.05 15.89 -9.84
C TRP A 25 -8.85 14.47 -10.37
N GLY A 26 -9.55 13.46 -9.83
CA GLY A 26 -9.33 12.04 -10.14
C GLY A 26 -9.57 11.68 -11.60
N GLN A 27 -10.47 12.39 -12.30
CA GLN A 27 -10.65 12.23 -13.75
C GLN A 27 -9.39 12.63 -14.55
N ARG A 28 -8.59 13.57 -14.04
CA ARG A 28 -7.32 14.02 -14.62
C ARG A 28 -6.13 13.14 -14.20
N MET A 29 -6.27 12.34 -13.13
CA MET A 29 -5.23 11.44 -12.58
C MET A 29 -5.08 10.12 -13.37
N ARG A 30 -5.31 10.14 -14.69
CA ARG A 30 -5.15 8.95 -15.56
C ARG A 30 -3.70 8.74 -16.02
N GLY A 31 -2.85 9.76 -15.91
CA GLY A 31 -1.45 9.67 -16.31
C GLY A 31 -0.60 8.86 -15.32
N ARG A 32 0.44 8.21 -15.86
CA ARG A 32 1.40 7.43 -15.06
C ARG A 32 2.18 8.30 -14.07
N GLY A 33 2.45 9.56 -14.41
CA GLY A 33 3.21 10.50 -13.57
C GLY A 33 2.45 10.89 -12.30
N GLU A 34 1.17 11.21 -12.43
CA GLU A 34 0.29 11.60 -11.34
C GLU A 34 0.09 10.45 -10.35
N ARG A 35 -0.14 9.24 -10.87
CA ARG A 35 -0.22 8.02 -10.06
C ARG A 35 1.09 7.78 -9.31
N SER A 36 2.23 7.95 -9.96
CA SER A 36 3.54 7.80 -9.32
C SER A 36 3.74 8.79 -8.15
N LYS A 37 3.24 10.03 -8.27
CA LYS A 37 3.28 11.02 -7.18
C LYS A 37 2.45 10.58 -5.97
N LEU A 38 1.22 10.10 -6.17
CA LEU A 38 0.38 9.56 -5.09
C LEU A 38 1.05 8.39 -4.39
N MET A 39 1.59 7.46 -5.19
CA MET A 39 2.26 6.26 -4.71
C MET A 39 3.51 6.61 -3.89
N SER A 40 4.25 7.64 -4.31
CA SER A 40 5.43 8.15 -3.60
C SER A 40 5.06 8.83 -2.29
N LEU A 41 3.98 9.62 -2.27
CA LEU A 41 3.43 10.25 -1.06
C LEU A 41 3.01 9.19 -0.04
N GLN A 42 2.22 8.20 -0.48
CA GLN A 42 1.80 7.07 0.34
C GLN A 42 3.02 6.37 0.96
N ARG A 43 4.00 6.03 0.13
CA ARG A 43 5.16 5.28 0.56
C ARG A 43 5.97 5.98 1.66
N LYS A 44 6.19 7.29 1.54
CA LYS A 44 6.93 8.06 2.56
C LYS A 44 6.31 7.90 3.96
N MET A 45 4.98 7.97 4.03
CA MET A 45 4.25 7.79 5.28
C MET A 45 4.30 6.34 5.77
N LEU A 46 4.06 5.38 4.87
CA LEU A 46 4.01 3.96 5.22
C LEU A 46 5.37 3.40 5.66
N LEU A 47 6.49 3.91 5.13
CA LEU A 47 7.82 3.54 5.62
C LEU A 47 7.99 3.84 7.12
N GLY A 48 7.48 4.98 7.58
CA GLY A 48 7.48 5.33 9.00
C GLY A 48 6.54 4.45 9.83
N VAL A 49 5.40 4.04 9.25
CA VAL A 49 4.47 3.11 9.91
C VAL A 49 5.12 1.75 10.14
N ILE A 50 5.85 1.24 9.15
CA ILE A 50 6.48 -0.09 9.26
C ILE A 50 7.89 -0.04 9.88
N LYS A 51 8.49 1.15 10.10
CA LYS A 51 9.91 1.32 10.48
C LYS A 51 10.89 0.66 9.49
N GLY A 52 10.54 0.70 8.22
CA GLY A 52 11.27 0.03 7.15
C GLY A 52 12.34 0.91 6.51
N TYR A 53 13.33 0.27 5.89
CA TYR A 53 14.37 0.97 5.12
C TYR A 53 13.79 1.61 3.86
N SER A 54 14.40 2.73 3.44
CA SER A 54 14.05 3.44 2.21
C SER A 54 14.31 2.64 0.93
N THR A 55 14.94 1.46 1.02
CA THR A 55 15.17 0.56 -0.13
C THR A 55 14.06 -0.47 -0.32
N ILE A 56 13.12 -0.62 0.62
CA ILE A 56 11.98 -1.54 0.49
C ILE A 56 11.08 -1.10 -0.67
N SER A 57 10.68 -2.02 -1.53
CA SER A 57 9.86 -1.69 -2.71
C SER A 57 8.49 -1.11 -2.34
N HIS A 58 7.88 -0.36 -3.26
CA HIS A 58 6.57 0.27 -3.04
C HIS A 58 5.48 -0.78 -2.76
N GLU A 59 5.58 -1.91 -3.44
CA GLU A 59 4.68 -3.05 -3.36
C GLU A 59 4.76 -3.70 -1.98
N ALA A 60 5.97 -4.05 -1.52
CA ALA A 60 6.18 -4.64 -0.21
C ALA A 60 5.78 -3.70 0.95
N VAL A 61 6.06 -2.39 0.85
CA VAL A 61 5.68 -1.42 1.90
C VAL A 61 4.17 -1.45 2.16
N ARG A 62 3.34 -1.47 1.11
CA ARG A 62 1.88 -1.47 1.24
C ARG A 62 1.35 -2.76 1.83
N VAL A 63 1.93 -3.89 1.41
CA VAL A 63 1.58 -5.21 1.93
C VAL A 63 1.98 -5.35 3.40
N ILE A 64 3.19 -4.93 3.80
CA ILE A 64 3.61 -4.98 5.21
C ILE A 64 2.75 -4.03 6.07
N ALA A 65 2.43 -2.85 5.56
CA ALA A 65 1.56 -1.89 6.25
C ALA A 65 0.09 -2.33 6.32
N GLY A 66 -0.34 -3.24 5.44
CA GLY A 66 -1.74 -3.65 5.30
C GLY A 66 -2.65 -2.55 4.78
N VAL A 67 -2.12 -1.70 3.89
CA VAL A 67 -2.80 -0.52 3.37
C VAL A 67 -2.98 -0.68 1.86
N ILE A 68 -4.22 -0.49 1.39
CA ILE A 68 -4.54 -0.55 -0.05
C ILE A 68 -3.80 0.59 -0.78
N PRO A 69 -3.22 0.33 -1.97
CA PRO A 69 -2.64 1.37 -2.81
C PRO A 69 -3.58 2.57 -3.02
N LEU A 70 -3.07 3.80 -2.84
CA LEU A 70 -3.89 5.03 -2.93
C LEU A 70 -4.54 5.19 -4.30
N ASP A 71 -3.83 4.83 -5.37
CA ASP A 71 -4.35 4.88 -6.74
C ASP A 71 -5.56 3.96 -6.94
N LEU A 72 -5.51 2.74 -6.40
CA LEU A 72 -6.66 1.83 -6.43
C LEU A 72 -7.84 2.35 -5.59
N MET A 73 -7.58 2.98 -4.44
CA MET A 73 -8.67 3.58 -3.65
C MET A 73 -9.31 4.80 -4.33
N VAL A 74 -8.53 5.58 -5.09
CA VAL A 74 -9.06 6.66 -5.94
C VAL A 74 -9.94 6.09 -7.05
N GLU A 75 -9.49 5.01 -7.71
CA GLU A 75 -10.31 4.31 -8.72
C GLU A 75 -11.61 3.76 -8.13
N GLU A 76 -11.55 3.12 -6.95
CA GLU A 76 -12.73 2.66 -6.21
C GLU A 76 -13.71 3.81 -5.96
N ARG A 77 -13.21 4.96 -5.49
CA ARG A 77 -14.04 6.15 -5.19
C ARG A 77 -14.73 6.69 -6.44
N ILE A 78 -14.02 6.75 -7.56
CA ILE A 78 -14.58 7.20 -8.84
C ILE A 78 -15.68 6.24 -9.32
N LYS A 79 -15.47 4.92 -9.22
CA LYS A 79 -16.48 3.92 -9.59
C LYS A 79 -17.73 4.03 -8.71
N ARG A 80 -17.57 4.10 -7.39
CA ARG A 80 -18.69 4.26 -6.44
C ARG A 80 -19.55 5.50 -6.68
N ARG A 81 -18.93 6.58 -7.18
CA ARG A 81 -19.67 7.78 -7.58
C ARG A 81 -20.54 7.54 -8.82
N ARG A 82 -20.01 6.84 -9.83
CA ARG A 82 -20.78 6.47 -11.02
C ARG A 82 -21.93 5.55 -10.66
N ASP A 83 -21.68 4.56 -9.80
CA ASP A 83 -22.73 3.66 -9.34
C ASP A 83 -23.90 4.43 -8.70
N LYS A 84 -23.57 5.43 -7.88
CA LYS A 84 -24.56 6.31 -7.25
C LYS A 84 -25.30 7.18 -8.29
N GLU A 85 -24.59 7.67 -9.31
CA GLU A 85 -25.19 8.42 -10.44
C GLU A 85 -26.13 7.51 -11.26
N GLU A 86 -25.84 6.21 -11.35
CA GLU A 86 -26.64 5.17 -12.03
C GLU A 86 -27.78 4.60 -11.16
N GLY A 87 -27.92 5.06 -9.91
CA GLY A 87 -29.00 4.66 -9.00
C GLY A 87 -28.81 3.30 -8.32
N LEU A 88 -27.61 2.73 -8.32
CA LEU A 88 -27.29 1.48 -7.63
C LEU A 88 -27.31 1.63 -6.11
N ASP A 89 -27.64 0.55 -5.39
CA ASP A 89 -27.59 0.54 -3.93
C ASP A 89 -26.18 0.86 -3.42
N SER A 90 -26.11 1.84 -2.52
CA SER A 90 -24.84 2.37 -2.03
C SER A 90 -24.07 1.41 -1.12
N GLY A 91 -24.77 0.49 -0.45
CA GLY A 91 -24.19 -0.52 0.42
C GLY A 91 -23.60 -1.67 -0.38
N GLU A 92 -24.38 -2.21 -1.30
CA GLU A 92 -23.99 -3.30 -2.20
C GLU A 92 -22.84 -2.87 -3.13
N SER A 93 -22.96 -1.71 -3.78
CA SER A 93 -21.87 -1.13 -4.58
C SER A 93 -20.58 -1.00 -3.76
N ARG A 94 -20.66 -0.53 -2.51
CA ARG A 94 -19.48 -0.38 -1.66
C ARG A 94 -18.75 -1.72 -1.44
N GLY A 95 -19.50 -2.79 -1.17
CA GLY A 95 -18.93 -4.12 -0.97
C GLY A 95 -18.26 -4.64 -2.24
N ILE A 96 -18.98 -4.61 -3.36
CA ILE A 96 -18.50 -5.09 -4.66
C ILE A 96 -17.25 -4.33 -5.10
N ARG A 97 -17.29 -2.99 -5.08
CA ARG A 97 -16.14 -2.15 -5.48
C ARG A 97 -14.92 -2.34 -4.59
N ARG A 98 -15.14 -2.63 -3.30
CA ARG A 98 -14.04 -2.97 -2.37
C ARG A 98 -13.39 -4.30 -2.74
N GLU A 99 -14.18 -5.31 -3.09
CA GLU A 99 -13.65 -6.61 -3.47
C GLU A 99 -12.89 -6.54 -4.79
N GLU A 100 -13.44 -5.85 -5.80
CA GLU A 100 -12.72 -5.56 -7.06
C GLU A 100 -11.38 -4.87 -6.82
N THR A 101 -11.32 -3.96 -5.85
CA THR A 101 -10.10 -3.24 -5.47
C THR A 101 -9.08 -4.18 -4.82
N LEU A 102 -9.52 -5.14 -4.01
CA LEU A 102 -8.66 -6.15 -3.40
C LEU A 102 -8.16 -7.17 -4.43
N ASP A 103 -9.00 -7.55 -5.39
CA ASP A 103 -8.62 -8.42 -6.50
C ASP A 103 -7.53 -7.79 -7.36
N GLU A 104 -7.71 -6.52 -7.73
CA GLU A 104 -6.70 -5.80 -8.50
C GLU A 104 -5.39 -5.64 -7.70
N TRP A 105 -5.49 -5.36 -6.40
CA TRP A 105 -4.29 -5.30 -5.55
C TRP A 105 -3.57 -6.65 -5.49
N GLN A 106 -4.30 -7.75 -5.33
CA GLN A 106 -3.74 -9.10 -5.32
C GLN A 106 -3.07 -9.43 -6.66
N ARG A 107 -3.73 -9.13 -7.78
CA ARG A 107 -3.19 -9.32 -9.14
C ARG A 107 -1.89 -8.55 -9.35
N LEU A 108 -1.83 -7.29 -8.90
CA LEU A 108 -0.60 -6.49 -8.95
C LEU A 108 0.50 -7.07 -8.07
N TRP A 109 0.14 -7.64 -6.91
CA TRP A 109 1.09 -8.24 -5.98
C TRP A 109 1.74 -9.51 -6.54
N GLU A 110 0.94 -10.40 -7.11
CA GLU A 110 1.41 -11.66 -7.73
C GLU A 110 2.32 -11.41 -8.93
N ARG A 111 2.00 -10.42 -9.75
CA ARG A 111 2.76 -10.07 -10.96
C ARG A 111 4.03 -9.29 -10.68
N SER A 112 4.18 -8.73 -9.49
CA SER A 112 5.36 -7.95 -9.12
C SER A 112 6.59 -8.84 -9.01
N THR A 113 7.69 -8.42 -9.65
CA THR A 113 9.03 -8.98 -9.41
C THR A 113 9.72 -8.36 -8.19
N LYS A 114 9.14 -7.31 -7.62
CA LYS A 114 9.63 -6.61 -6.43
C LYS A 114 8.93 -7.12 -5.17
N GLY A 115 9.66 -7.16 -4.06
CA GLY A 115 9.10 -7.57 -2.76
C GLY A 115 8.89 -9.07 -2.62
N ARG A 116 9.60 -9.91 -3.40
CA ARG A 116 9.39 -11.36 -3.41
C ARG A 116 9.64 -12.05 -2.07
N GLU A 117 10.60 -11.55 -1.27
CA GLU A 117 10.79 -11.99 0.11
C GLU A 117 9.50 -11.80 0.92
N THR A 118 8.91 -10.61 0.90
CA THR A 118 7.63 -10.33 1.55
C THR A 118 6.50 -11.19 1.00
N PHE A 119 6.50 -11.48 -0.31
CA PHE A 119 5.50 -12.35 -0.93
C PHE A 119 5.53 -13.76 -0.35
N ALA A 120 6.71 -14.29 -0.01
CA ALA A 120 6.82 -15.61 0.62
C ALA A 120 6.13 -15.67 2.00
N PHE A 121 6.11 -14.55 2.73
CA PHE A 121 5.42 -14.44 4.03
C PHE A 121 3.95 -14.05 3.90
N VAL A 122 3.61 -13.20 2.93
CA VAL A 122 2.27 -12.65 2.71
C VAL A 122 1.89 -12.79 1.24
N PRO A 123 1.51 -14.00 0.78
CA PRO A 123 1.14 -14.22 -0.62
C PRO A 123 -0.21 -13.61 -0.97
N ASP A 124 -1.13 -13.50 0.00
CA ASP A 124 -2.44 -12.89 -0.16
C ASP A 124 -2.56 -11.60 0.68
N VAL A 125 -2.83 -10.48 0.00
CA VAL A 125 -2.99 -9.15 0.61
C VAL A 125 -4.13 -9.09 1.63
N ARG A 126 -5.13 -9.97 1.51
CA ARG A 126 -6.27 -10.06 2.44
C ARG A 126 -5.87 -10.63 3.79
N ILE A 127 -4.90 -11.55 3.83
CA ILE A 127 -4.39 -12.13 5.09
C ILE A 127 -3.89 -11.02 6.00
N ARG A 128 -3.14 -10.07 5.44
CA ARG A 128 -2.62 -8.94 6.22
C ARG A 128 -3.72 -8.10 6.88
N LYS A 129 -4.88 -7.97 6.24
CA LYS A 129 -6.01 -7.22 6.79
C LYS A 129 -6.73 -7.98 7.90
N LYS A 130 -6.70 -9.31 7.88
CA LYS A 130 -7.29 -10.19 8.91
C LYS A 130 -6.42 -10.31 10.16
N VAL A 131 -5.10 -10.27 9.99
CA VAL A 131 -4.15 -10.47 11.10
C VAL A 131 -3.71 -9.13 11.68
N HIS A 132 -3.84 -8.96 13.00
CA HIS A 132 -3.23 -7.83 13.70
C HIS A 132 -1.72 -8.04 13.85
N TRP A 133 -0.99 -7.76 12.78
CA TRP A 133 0.48 -7.78 12.78
C TRP A 133 1.04 -6.41 13.19
N LYS A 134 1.69 -6.38 14.35
CA LYS A 134 2.46 -5.24 14.85
C LYS A 134 3.80 -5.19 14.13
N THR A 135 4.04 -4.11 13.38
CA THR A 135 5.30 -3.87 12.69
C THR A 135 6.26 -3.11 13.58
N ASP A 136 7.50 -3.59 13.66
CA ASP A 136 8.64 -2.88 14.22
C ASP A 136 9.84 -2.97 13.28
N HIS A 137 10.96 -2.41 13.71
CA HIS A 137 12.17 -2.33 12.89
C HIS A 137 12.74 -3.71 12.53
N TYR A 138 12.67 -4.69 13.43
CA TYR A 138 13.26 -6.01 13.22
C TYR A 138 12.34 -6.93 12.43
N THR A 139 11.06 -6.98 12.79
CA THR A 139 10.04 -7.75 12.06
C THR A 139 9.92 -7.27 10.62
N THR A 140 10.02 -5.96 10.38
CA THR A 140 9.98 -5.42 9.03
C THR A 140 11.25 -5.75 8.24
N GLN A 141 12.44 -5.72 8.86
CA GLN A 141 13.67 -6.18 8.22
C GLN A 141 13.56 -7.64 7.79
N PHE A 142 13.11 -8.50 8.71
CA PHE A 142 12.97 -9.93 8.48
C PHE A 142 12.02 -10.21 7.31
N VAL A 143 10.80 -9.68 7.35
CA VAL A 143 9.80 -9.99 6.31
C VAL A 143 10.07 -9.28 4.98
N SER A 144 10.78 -8.15 4.99
CA SER A 144 11.18 -7.51 3.74
C SER A 144 12.43 -8.12 3.12
N GLY A 145 13.28 -8.79 3.90
CA GLY A 145 14.65 -9.10 3.47
C GLY A 145 15.53 -7.86 3.31
N HIS A 146 15.09 -6.69 3.78
CA HIS A 146 15.82 -5.42 3.70
C HIS A 146 16.23 -4.99 5.11
N GLY A 147 17.35 -5.51 5.57
CA GLY A 147 17.97 -5.15 6.84
C GLY A 147 19.48 -5.14 6.74
N ASN A 148 20.15 -5.04 7.89
CA ASN A 148 21.60 -5.14 8.00
C ASN A 148 22.09 -6.61 7.85
N PHE A 149 21.56 -7.34 6.88
CA PHE A 149 21.95 -8.72 6.60
C PHE A 149 23.23 -8.71 5.75
N LYS A 150 24.20 -9.58 6.06
CA LYS A 150 25.45 -9.70 5.29
C LYS A 150 25.18 -9.86 3.79
N ALA A 151 24.22 -10.70 3.41
CA ALA A 151 23.80 -10.88 2.02
C ALA A 151 23.31 -9.57 1.36
N LYS A 152 22.58 -8.73 2.12
CA LYS A 152 22.08 -7.45 1.62
C LYS A 152 23.18 -6.40 1.52
N LEU A 153 24.06 -6.32 2.51
CA LEU A 153 25.23 -5.44 2.48
C LEU A 153 26.18 -5.81 1.33
N LYS A 154 26.35 -7.10 1.06
CA LYS A 154 27.09 -7.59 -0.11
C LYS A 154 26.45 -7.10 -1.42
N SER A 155 25.13 -7.12 -1.54
CA SER A 155 24.44 -6.55 -2.73
C SER A 155 24.65 -5.04 -2.92
N PHE A 156 25.11 -4.33 -1.88
CA PHE A 156 25.49 -2.92 -1.92
C PHE A 156 27.02 -2.70 -1.95
N ASN A 157 27.83 -3.76 -2.06
CA ASN A 157 29.29 -3.71 -2.02
C ASN A 157 29.87 -3.09 -0.73
N LEU A 158 29.23 -3.35 0.43
CA LEU A 158 29.65 -2.78 1.72
C LEU A 158 30.41 -3.76 2.62
N VAL A 159 30.46 -5.06 2.29
CA VAL A 159 31.10 -6.10 3.10
C VAL A 159 31.71 -7.17 2.18
N GLU A 160 32.91 -7.64 2.51
CA GLU A 160 33.60 -8.74 1.83
C GLU A 160 33.12 -10.13 2.29
N ASP A 161 33.56 -11.18 1.60
CA ASP A 161 33.10 -12.56 1.79
C ASP A 161 33.41 -13.17 3.16
#